data_AF-A0A954L8M5-F1
#
_entry.id   AF-A0A954L8M5-F1
#
_cell.length_a   1.000
_cell.length_b   1.000
_cell.length_c   1.000
_cell.angle_alpha   90.00
_cell.angle_beta   90.00
_cell.angle_gamma   90.00
#
_symmetry.space_group_name_H-M   'P 1'
#
loop_
_entity.id
_entity.type
_entity.pdbx_description
1 polymer ?
#
loop_
_entity_poly.entity_id
_entity_poly.type
_entity_poly.pdbx_seq_one_letter_code
_entity_poly.pdbx_strand_id
1 'polypeptide(L)'
;KFDALSSRDYYALSGYLQSSDYREVRFESMEHNGRIADALQQLDQQFRQQLKATLESTAAASSAKTMPALSMPALTMPALTVPSERILVDYTQPMGSEFRQEGFIWGQNSLPAGSLLPPGADSPGALLAAPVGCATSDHFWDGMKSHHGPSFNLRSRLMSIPRSGRTLWSPTVLLHDGIVDCRVRGGGFIVACVDSHRLIAGPLHGETVREFGAAEGWQWVRLNLGRYVGHHLHLEFTPADGQVLEVQTVLQGATEEDRQHVEHRERNTAEQVTAQLANVNAAIAAETDLQQQVIELQQQWQQQREDLRKRVQLESHLAMAMMDGTGENDHVLIRGSSANPGDVVPRRFLEALDGPAPMEIPSGSGRLQLAARMTDAANPLTARVIVNRIWH
;
A
#
# COMPACT_ATOMS: atom_id res chain seq x y z
N LYS A 1 -26.05 -19.84 33.04
CA LYS A 1 -25.50 -20.33 31.76
C LYS A 1 -23.99 -20.18 31.91
N PHE A 2 -23.23 -21.27 31.84
CA PHE A 2 -21.76 -21.18 31.87
C PHE A 2 -21.35 -20.79 30.45
N ASP A 3 -21.00 -19.52 30.25
CA ASP A 3 -20.39 -19.13 28.98
C ASP A 3 -18.94 -19.65 29.00
N ALA A 4 -18.56 -20.38 27.95
CA ALA A 4 -17.24 -21.00 27.86
C ALA A 4 -16.10 -19.96 27.74
N LEU A 5 -16.45 -18.72 27.41
CA LEU A 5 -15.58 -17.56 27.28
C LEU A 5 -16.21 -16.37 27.98
N SER A 6 -15.40 -15.52 28.61
CA SER A 6 -15.89 -14.26 29.17
C SER A 6 -16.37 -13.33 28.05
N SER A 7 -17.32 -12.43 28.34
CA SER A 7 -17.75 -11.43 27.34
C SER A 7 -16.59 -10.56 26.86
N ARG A 8 -15.63 -10.23 27.75
CA ARG A 8 -14.44 -9.47 27.38
C ARG A 8 -13.55 -10.26 26.41
N ASP A 9 -13.33 -11.56 26.63
CA ASP A 9 -12.53 -12.37 25.72
C ASP A 9 -13.20 -12.54 24.35
N TYR A 10 -14.53 -12.60 24.30
CA TYR A 10 -15.28 -12.57 23.03
C TYR A 10 -14.97 -11.28 22.24
N TYR A 11 -15.08 -10.11 22.88
CA TYR A 11 -14.83 -8.84 22.21
C TYR A 11 -13.34 -8.61 21.89
N ALA A 12 -12.42 -9.14 22.70
CA ALA A 12 -11.00 -9.16 22.37
C ALA A 12 -10.72 -9.96 21.09
N LEU A 13 -11.35 -11.13 20.93
CA LEU A 13 -11.24 -11.96 19.72
C LEU A 13 -11.94 -11.31 18.50
N SER A 14 -13.09 -10.67 18.73
CA SER A 14 -13.81 -9.88 17.71
C SER A 14 -12.93 -8.78 17.11
N GLY A 15 -12.14 -8.08 17.94
CA GLY A 15 -11.20 -7.06 17.48
C GLY A 15 -10.22 -7.57 16.40
N TYR A 16 -9.67 -8.79 16.54
CA TYR A 16 -8.80 -9.36 15.49
C TYR A 16 -9.54 -9.60 14.16
N LEU A 17 -10.83 -9.96 14.22
CA LEU A 17 -11.66 -10.17 13.03
C LEU A 17 -12.04 -8.83 12.37
N GLN A 18 -12.42 -7.82 13.15
CA GLN A 18 -12.68 -6.45 12.66
C GLN A 18 -11.44 -5.83 12.03
N SER A 19 -10.27 -6.17 12.56
CA SER A 19 -8.97 -5.76 12.03
C SER A 19 -8.56 -6.48 10.75
N SER A 20 -9.39 -7.39 10.21
CA SER A 20 -9.05 -8.27 9.10
C SER A 20 -10.14 -8.25 8.04
N ASP A 21 -9.78 -8.64 6.83
CA ASP A 21 -10.69 -8.51 5.70
C ASP A 21 -10.58 -9.72 4.78
N TYR A 22 -11.69 -10.26 4.30
CA TYR A 22 -11.69 -11.41 3.43
C TYR A 22 -11.75 -10.99 1.96
N ARG A 23 -11.00 -11.67 1.10
CA ARG A 23 -11.06 -11.46 -0.36
C ARG A 23 -10.53 -12.65 -1.13
N GLU A 24 -10.80 -12.64 -2.42
CA GLU A 24 -10.12 -13.50 -3.38
C GLU A 24 -8.67 -13.01 -3.57
N VAL A 25 -7.71 -13.90 -3.33
CA VAL A 25 -6.27 -13.68 -3.57
C VAL A 25 -5.76 -14.64 -4.63
N ARG A 26 -4.64 -14.29 -5.27
CA ARG A 26 -3.98 -15.08 -6.32
C ARG A 26 -3.21 -16.29 -5.76
N PHE A 27 -3.94 -17.25 -5.20
CA PHE A 27 -3.43 -18.34 -4.37
C PHE A 27 -2.25 -19.11 -4.98
N GLU A 28 -2.34 -19.51 -6.26
CA GLU A 28 -1.29 -20.34 -6.89
C GLU A 28 0.02 -19.56 -7.08
N SER A 29 -0.09 -18.29 -7.43
CA SER A 29 1.07 -17.44 -7.75
C SER A 29 1.63 -16.69 -6.54
N MET A 30 0.89 -16.61 -5.43
CA MET A 30 1.18 -15.66 -4.33
C MET A 30 2.59 -15.81 -3.76
N GLU A 31 2.99 -17.02 -3.36
CA GLU A 31 4.32 -17.25 -2.76
C GLU A 31 5.47 -17.14 -3.78
N HIS A 32 5.24 -17.62 -5.01
CA HIS A 32 6.24 -17.56 -6.08
C HIS A 32 6.49 -16.12 -6.53
N ASN A 33 5.43 -15.38 -6.82
CA ASN A 33 5.52 -13.98 -7.21
C ASN A 33 5.99 -13.09 -6.05
N GLY A 34 5.70 -13.44 -4.79
CA GLY A 34 6.26 -12.74 -3.63
C GLY A 34 7.79 -12.78 -3.61
N ARG A 35 8.39 -13.96 -3.85
CA ARG A 35 9.86 -14.08 -3.98
C ARG A 35 10.42 -13.28 -5.16
N ILE A 36 9.66 -13.18 -6.26
CA ILE A 36 10.05 -12.33 -7.40
C ILE A 36 9.98 -10.85 -7.04
N ALA A 37 8.97 -10.43 -6.29
CA ALA A 37 8.84 -9.05 -5.81
C ALA A 37 10.01 -8.64 -4.91
N ASP A 38 10.40 -9.52 -3.97
CA ASP A 38 11.57 -9.29 -3.12
C ASP A 38 12.86 -9.20 -3.95
N ALA A 39 13.03 -10.10 -4.93
CA ALA A 39 14.18 -10.07 -5.83
C ALA A 39 14.21 -8.82 -6.73
N LEU A 40 13.06 -8.37 -7.22
CA LEU A 40 12.93 -7.14 -8.00
C LEU A 40 13.31 -5.91 -7.18
N GLN A 41 12.85 -5.83 -5.94
CA GLN A 41 13.21 -4.73 -5.06
C GLN A 41 14.72 -4.71 -4.77
N GLN A 42 15.31 -5.86 -4.44
CA GLN A 42 16.75 -5.96 -4.21
C GLN A 42 17.54 -5.55 -5.45
N LEU A 43 17.10 -5.99 -6.62
CA LEU A 43 17.69 -5.61 -7.91
C LEU A 43 17.65 -4.10 -8.14
N ASP A 44 16.47 -3.49 -8.00
CA ASP A 44 16.29 -2.05 -8.20
C ASP A 44 17.11 -1.24 -7.19
N GLN A 45 17.16 -1.68 -5.92
CA GLN A 45 17.99 -1.05 -4.89
C GLN A 45 19.48 -1.17 -5.22
N GLN A 46 19.94 -2.33 -5.68
CA GLN A 46 21.32 -2.55 -6.07
C GLN A 46 21.73 -1.59 -7.20
N PHE A 47 20.95 -1.49 -8.27
CA PHE A 47 21.28 -0.61 -9.39
C PHE A 47 21.22 0.87 -9.02
N ARG A 48 20.26 1.28 -8.18
CA ARG A 48 20.22 2.65 -7.61
C ARG A 48 21.50 2.97 -6.82
N GLN A 49 21.98 2.03 -6.01
CA GLN A 49 23.22 2.20 -5.23
C GLN A 49 24.45 2.24 -6.14
N GLN A 50 24.52 1.38 -7.16
CA GLN A 50 25.62 1.38 -8.13
C GLN A 50 25.68 2.69 -8.92
N LEU A 51 24.55 3.16 -9.46
CA LEU A 51 24.48 4.44 -10.16
C LEU A 51 24.94 5.60 -9.26
N LYS A 52 24.46 5.63 -8.01
CA LYS A 52 24.89 6.64 -7.04
C LYS A 52 26.40 6.59 -6.79
N ALA A 53 26.96 5.40 -6.56
CA ALA A 53 28.39 5.22 -6.33
C ALA A 53 29.23 5.63 -7.55
N THR A 54 28.78 5.30 -8.77
CA THR A 54 29.43 5.72 -10.01
C THR A 54 29.48 7.25 -10.11
N LEU A 55 28.35 7.93 -9.89
CA LEU A 55 28.29 9.40 -9.90
C LEU A 55 29.20 10.03 -8.84
N GLU A 56 29.18 9.52 -7.60
CA GLU A 56 30.02 10.03 -6.50
C GLU A 56 31.51 9.83 -6.76
N SER A 57 31.90 8.67 -7.31
CA SER A 57 33.30 8.36 -7.61
C SER A 57 33.88 9.28 -8.70
N THR A 58 33.10 9.55 -9.76
CA THR A 58 33.49 10.49 -10.82
C THR A 58 33.56 11.92 -10.30
N ALA A 59 32.66 12.32 -9.40
CA ALA A 59 32.70 13.62 -8.75
C ALA A 59 33.99 13.82 -7.94
N ALA A 60 34.42 12.78 -7.22
CA ALA A 60 35.63 12.81 -6.41
C ALA A 60 36.92 12.80 -7.27
N ALA A 61 36.90 12.10 -8.41
CA ALA A 61 38.02 12.04 -9.34
C ALA A 61 38.18 13.32 -10.17
N SER A 62 37.09 14.05 -10.43
CA SER A 62 37.12 15.29 -11.18
C SER A 62 37.66 16.44 -10.31
N SER A 63 38.89 16.90 -10.60
CA SER A 63 39.48 18.09 -9.98
C SER A 63 38.85 19.41 -10.47
N ALA A 64 37.81 19.36 -11.31
CA ALA A 64 37.23 20.51 -11.95
C ALA A 64 36.32 21.28 -10.98
N LYS A 65 36.71 22.53 -10.68
CA LYS A 65 35.97 23.53 -9.87
C LYS A 65 34.54 23.88 -10.37
N THR A 66 34.03 23.20 -11.39
CA THR A 66 32.85 23.61 -12.16
C THR A 66 31.86 22.49 -12.47
N MET A 67 32.08 21.24 -12.00
CA MET A 67 31.04 20.22 -12.18
C MET A 67 29.87 20.48 -11.21
N PRO A 68 28.61 20.50 -11.70
CA PRO A 68 27.46 20.53 -10.81
C PRO A 68 27.48 19.29 -9.90
N ALA A 69 26.88 19.41 -8.72
CA ALA A 69 26.84 18.30 -7.76
C ALA A 69 26.23 17.05 -8.42
N LEU A 70 27.05 16.01 -8.59
CA LEU A 70 26.67 14.70 -9.13
C LEU A 70 25.83 13.86 -8.14
N SER A 71 25.36 14.47 -7.04
CA SER A 71 24.51 13.82 -6.05
C SER A 71 23.13 14.44 -6.09
N MET A 72 22.08 13.60 -6.12
CA MET A 72 20.73 14.03 -5.76
C MET A 72 20.72 14.34 -4.26
N PRO A 73 20.56 15.60 -3.81
CA PRO A 73 20.44 15.88 -2.39
C PRO A 73 19.16 15.23 -1.85
N ALA A 74 19.18 14.84 -0.58
CA ALA A 74 17.96 14.42 0.09
C ALA A 74 17.00 15.62 0.13
N LEU A 75 15.93 15.57 -0.67
CA LEU A 75 14.88 16.58 -0.62
C LEU A 75 14.15 16.41 0.71
N THR A 76 14.27 17.43 1.56
CA THR A 76 13.42 17.50 2.74
C THR A 76 12.04 17.91 2.27
N MET A 77 11.11 16.95 2.26
CA MET A 77 9.73 17.23 1.86
C MET A 77 9.07 18.08 2.95
N PRO A 78 8.61 19.30 2.64
CA PRO A 78 7.85 20.08 3.60
C PRO A 78 6.55 19.34 3.96
N ALA A 79 6.17 19.40 5.22
CA ALA A 79 4.88 18.87 5.66
C ALA A 79 3.73 19.60 4.92
N LEU A 80 2.59 18.91 4.75
CA LEU A 80 1.38 19.58 4.30
C LEU A 80 1.00 20.69 5.29
N THR A 81 0.60 21.84 4.76
CA THR A 81 0.00 22.92 5.56
C THR A 81 -1.50 22.70 5.79
N VAL A 82 -2.06 21.64 5.22
CA VAL A 82 -3.44 21.20 5.44
C VAL A 82 -3.58 20.69 6.88
N PRO A 83 -4.67 21.03 7.61
CA PRO A 83 -4.90 20.51 8.95
C PRO A 83 -4.86 18.98 9.00
N SER A 84 -4.20 18.42 10.00
CA SER A 84 -3.94 16.97 10.10
C SER A 84 -5.21 16.12 10.10
N GLU A 85 -6.30 16.61 10.69
CA GLU A 85 -7.59 15.93 10.75
C GLU A 85 -8.26 15.77 9.37
N ARG A 86 -7.86 16.59 8.39
CA ARG A 86 -8.32 16.50 7.00
C ARG A 86 -7.45 15.59 6.15
N ILE A 87 -6.26 15.18 6.61
CA ILE A 87 -5.36 14.31 5.85
C ILE A 87 -5.69 12.86 6.21
N LEU A 88 -6.23 12.09 5.27
CA LEU A 88 -6.46 10.66 5.47
C LEU A 88 -5.18 9.84 5.23
N VAL A 89 -4.40 10.22 4.21
CA VAL A 89 -3.06 9.67 3.94
C VAL A 89 -2.25 10.60 3.05
N ASP A 90 -0.93 10.67 3.28
CA ASP A 90 0.04 11.38 2.44
C ASP A 90 1.18 10.42 2.03
N TYR A 91 1.03 9.77 0.87
CA TYR A 91 2.04 8.88 0.29
C TYR A 91 3.28 9.61 -0.23
N THR A 92 3.38 10.95 -0.11
CA THR A 92 4.67 11.64 -0.31
C THR A 92 5.64 11.40 0.83
N GLN A 93 5.13 10.95 1.98
CA GLN A 93 5.91 10.66 3.17
C GLN A 93 6.20 9.14 3.29
N PRO A 94 7.25 8.76 4.03
CA PRO A 94 7.50 7.35 4.35
C PRO A 94 6.36 6.77 5.19
N MET A 95 5.75 5.67 4.71
CA MET A 95 4.61 5.06 5.40
C MET A 95 4.99 3.92 6.36
N GLY A 96 6.23 3.40 6.28
CA GLY A 96 6.66 2.29 7.13
C GLY A 96 5.70 1.10 7.11
N SER A 97 5.27 0.63 8.28
CA SER A 97 4.31 -0.48 8.44
C SER A 97 2.86 -0.15 8.07
N GLU A 98 2.55 1.12 7.78
CA GLU A 98 1.22 1.54 7.35
C GLU A 98 1.03 1.42 5.83
N PHE A 99 2.11 1.23 5.06
CA PHE A 99 2.02 0.92 3.64
C PHE A 99 1.47 -0.49 3.44
N ARG A 100 0.29 -0.60 2.83
CA ARG A 100 -0.41 -1.87 2.68
C ARG A 100 -0.90 -2.05 1.26
N GLN A 101 -0.79 -3.27 0.78
CA GLN A 101 -1.34 -3.68 -0.49
C GLN A 101 -1.80 -5.13 -0.42
N GLU A 102 -2.59 -5.53 -1.39
CA GLU A 102 -2.79 -6.92 -1.73
C GLU A 102 -2.11 -7.22 -3.08
N GLY A 103 -1.21 -8.18 -3.07
CA GLY A 103 -0.27 -8.43 -4.17
C GLY A 103 1.04 -7.67 -3.99
N PHE A 104 1.68 -7.36 -5.11
CA PHE A 104 3.06 -6.84 -5.12
C PHE A 104 3.27 -5.66 -6.06
N ILE A 105 2.22 -5.22 -6.77
CA ILE A 105 2.39 -4.27 -7.87
C ILE A 105 2.79 -2.88 -7.41
N TRP A 106 2.53 -2.52 -6.15
CA TRP A 106 2.80 -1.19 -5.62
C TRP A 106 4.20 -1.06 -4.97
N GLY A 107 5.03 -2.11 -5.05
CA GLY A 107 6.31 -2.17 -4.35
C GLY A 107 6.14 -2.26 -2.83
N GLN A 108 7.22 -2.21 -2.06
CA GLN A 108 7.13 -2.37 -0.59
C GLN A 108 6.76 -1.08 0.18
N ASN A 109 6.86 0.09 -0.46
CA ASN A 109 6.54 1.37 0.17
C ASN A 109 6.19 2.43 -0.88
N SER A 110 5.76 3.61 -0.43
CA SER A 110 5.69 4.79 -1.28
C SER A 110 7.08 5.11 -1.85
N LEU A 111 7.09 5.61 -3.08
CA LEU A 111 8.28 6.05 -3.77
C LEU A 111 8.54 7.52 -3.41
N PRO A 112 9.68 7.87 -2.77
CA PRO A 112 10.01 9.25 -2.46
C PRO A 112 10.30 10.09 -3.71
N ALA A 113 10.06 11.41 -3.63
CA ALA A 113 10.51 12.35 -4.65
C ALA A 113 12.04 12.26 -4.85
N GLY A 114 12.49 12.36 -6.10
CA GLY A 114 13.90 12.23 -6.49
C GLY A 114 14.41 10.80 -6.59
N SER A 115 13.60 9.78 -6.26
CA SER A 115 14.00 8.38 -6.40
C SER A 115 14.28 8.04 -7.86
N LEU A 116 15.45 7.47 -8.14
CA LEU A 116 15.80 7.04 -9.49
C LEU A 116 14.84 5.95 -9.97
N LEU A 117 14.33 6.15 -11.19
CA LEU A 117 13.43 5.22 -11.86
C LEU A 117 14.22 4.27 -12.76
N PRO A 118 13.71 3.05 -12.97
CA PRO A 118 14.25 2.16 -14.01
C PRO A 118 14.29 2.88 -15.37
N PRO A 119 15.29 2.59 -16.21
CA PRO A 119 15.44 3.25 -17.51
C PRO A 119 14.26 2.96 -18.43
N GLY A 120 13.77 3.99 -19.10
CA GLY A 120 12.84 3.86 -20.23
C GLY A 120 13.60 3.58 -21.53
N ALA A 121 12.91 3.03 -22.54
CA ALA A 121 13.52 2.68 -23.83
C ALA A 121 14.10 3.89 -24.61
N ASP A 122 13.64 5.11 -24.30
CA ASP A 122 13.81 6.28 -25.17
C ASP A 122 14.88 7.29 -24.70
N SER A 123 15.68 6.98 -23.67
CA SER A 123 16.66 7.96 -23.14
C SER A 123 17.94 7.31 -22.60
N PRO A 124 18.72 6.61 -23.45
CA PRO A 124 19.99 6.02 -23.04
C PRO A 124 20.97 7.10 -22.56
N GLY A 125 21.56 6.89 -21.38
CA GLY A 125 22.56 7.79 -20.80
C GLY A 125 22.00 9.01 -20.07
N ALA A 126 20.67 9.16 -20.01
CA ALA A 126 20.01 10.12 -19.13
C ALA A 126 19.27 9.37 -18.01
N LEU A 127 19.45 9.83 -16.78
CA LEU A 127 18.73 9.30 -15.62
C LEU A 127 17.31 9.85 -15.57
N LEU A 128 16.40 9.03 -15.04
CA LEU A 128 15.02 9.38 -14.74
C LEU A 128 14.83 9.34 -13.22
N ALA A 129 14.04 10.27 -12.68
CA ALA A 129 13.70 10.30 -11.26
C ALA A 129 12.22 10.63 -11.06
N ALA A 130 11.64 10.14 -9.95
CA ALA A 130 10.28 10.45 -9.56
C ALA A 130 10.16 11.95 -9.24
N PRO A 131 9.37 12.74 -9.97
CA PRO A 131 9.29 14.19 -9.75
C PRO A 131 8.64 14.54 -8.40
N VAL A 132 7.76 13.67 -7.91
CA VAL A 132 7.06 13.82 -6.64
C VAL A 132 7.01 12.49 -5.91
N GLY A 133 6.77 12.52 -4.61
CA GLY A 133 6.51 11.31 -3.84
C GLY A 133 5.11 10.77 -4.14
N CYS A 134 4.96 9.44 -4.23
CA CYS A 134 3.65 8.79 -4.37
C CYS A 134 3.74 7.27 -4.13
N ALA A 135 2.61 6.63 -3.89
CA ALA A 135 2.47 5.20 -4.14
C ALA A 135 2.24 4.99 -5.64
N THR A 136 3.00 4.11 -6.28
CA THR A 136 2.92 3.87 -7.73
C THR A 136 2.90 2.38 -8.02
N SER A 137 2.00 1.96 -8.93
CA SER A 137 2.01 0.59 -9.44
C SER A 137 3.07 0.42 -10.54
N ASP A 138 3.73 -0.74 -10.58
CA ASP A 138 4.83 -1.03 -11.51
C ASP A 138 4.36 -1.85 -12.73
N HIS A 139 4.70 -1.36 -13.92
CA HIS A 139 4.49 -2.03 -15.22
C HIS A 139 5.14 -3.43 -15.30
N PHE A 140 6.12 -3.72 -14.44
CA PHE A 140 6.71 -5.07 -14.32
C PHE A 140 5.64 -6.17 -14.21
N TRP A 141 4.52 -5.87 -13.56
CA TRP A 141 3.43 -6.82 -13.29
C TRP A 141 2.30 -6.79 -14.35
N ASP A 142 2.49 -6.07 -15.46
CA ASP A 142 1.48 -6.02 -16.51
C ASP A 142 1.22 -7.38 -17.15
N GLY A 143 -0.05 -7.65 -17.44
CA GLY A 143 -0.53 -8.91 -18.02
C GLY A 143 -0.97 -9.96 -17.00
N MET A 144 -1.01 -9.64 -15.71
CA MET A 144 -1.63 -10.53 -14.70
C MET A 144 -3.10 -10.80 -15.01
N LYS A 145 -3.50 -12.08 -15.00
CA LYS A 145 -4.87 -12.55 -15.20
C LYS A 145 -5.31 -13.43 -14.05
N SER A 146 -6.54 -13.22 -13.59
CA SER A 146 -7.11 -13.95 -12.46
C SER A 146 -8.23 -14.88 -12.94
N HIS A 147 -8.17 -16.14 -12.50
CA HIS A 147 -9.16 -17.16 -12.83
C HIS A 147 -10.05 -17.42 -11.62
N HIS A 148 -11.31 -17.01 -11.70
CA HIS A 148 -12.28 -17.22 -10.62
C HIS A 148 -12.73 -18.69 -10.57
N GLY A 149 -12.95 -19.21 -9.36
CA GLY A 149 -13.59 -20.52 -9.18
C GLY A 149 -15.10 -20.49 -9.51
N PRO A 150 -15.78 -21.65 -9.55
CA PRO A 150 -17.21 -21.72 -9.80
C PRO A 150 -18.00 -20.93 -8.74
N SER A 151 -18.61 -19.83 -9.22
CA SER A 151 -19.62 -18.95 -8.62
C SER A 151 -19.67 -18.89 -7.09
N PHE A 152 -18.91 -17.97 -6.52
CA PHE A 152 -19.32 -17.32 -5.27
C PHE A 152 -20.45 -16.32 -5.63
N ASN A 153 -21.63 -16.44 -5.00
CA ASN A 153 -22.81 -15.60 -5.26
C ASN A 153 -22.66 -14.18 -4.70
N LEU A 154 -21.58 -13.47 -5.00
CA LEU A 154 -21.45 -12.04 -4.73
C LEU A 154 -22.06 -11.28 -5.91
N ARG A 155 -23.35 -10.96 -5.83
CA ARG A 155 -23.98 -9.95 -6.71
C ARG A 155 -23.45 -8.56 -6.35
N SER A 156 -22.18 -8.29 -6.63
CA SER A 156 -21.48 -7.08 -6.23
C SER A 156 -20.76 -6.43 -7.42
N ARG A 157 -20.85 -5.10 -7.55
CA ARG A 157 -20.06 -4.31 -8.50
C ARG A 157 -18.55 -4.49 -8.31
N LEU A 158 -18.12 -4.94 -7.13
CA LEU A 158 -16.72 -5.22 -6.87
C LEU A 158 -16.17 -6.39 -7.69
N MET A 159 -17.03 -7.25 -8.24
CA MET A 159 -16.61 -8.39 -9.08
C MET A 159 -16.04 -7.96 -10.43
N SER A 160 -16.42 -6.80 -10.96
CA SER A 160 -15.90 -6.31 -12.25
C SER A 160 -14.58 -5.56 -12.11
N ILE A 161 -14.10 -5.33 -10.89
CA ILE A 161 -12.85 -4.61 -10.63
C ILE A 161 -11.71 -5.63 -10.49
N PRO A 162 -10.58 -5.48 -11.21
CA PRO A 162 -9.47 -6.42 -11.18
C PRO A 162 -8.63 -6.24 -9.89
N ARG A 163 -9.19 -6.59 -8.73
CA ARG A 163 -8.62 -6.28 -7.41
C ARG A 163 -7.52 -7.25 -6.98
N SER A 164 -7.70 -8.54 -7.24
CA SER A 164 -6.80 -9.59 -6.75
C SER A 164 -5.38 -9.44 -7.29
N GLY A 165 -4.43 -9.25 -6.37
CA GLY A 165 -3.02 -8.97 -6.56
C GLY A 165 -2.68 -7.53 -6.93
N ARG A 166 -3.63 -6.60 -6.93
CA ARG A 166 -3.50 -5.28 -7.58
C ARG A 166 -3.88 -4.07 -6.73
N THR A 167 -4.30 -4.27 -5.48
CA THR A 167 -4.93 -3.19 -4.70
C THR A 167 -4.00 -2.59 -3.65
N LEU A 168 -3.81 -1.26 -3.65
CA LEU A 168 -3.22 -0.48 -2.55
C LEU A 168 -4.29 -0.10 -1.53
N TRP A 169 -3.94 -0.09 -0.25
CA TRP A 169 -4.86 0.19 0.86
C TRP A 169 -4.33 1.38 1.65
N SER A 170 -5.19 2.37 1.91
CA SER A 170 -4.90 3.39 2.92
C SER A 170 -5.00 2.78 4.33
N PRO A 171 -4.43 3.45 5.34
CA PRO A 171 -4.81 3.20 6.73
C PRO A 171 -6.33 3.34 6.93
N THR A 172 -6.85 2.65 7.94
CA THR A 172 -8.24 2.82 8.37
C THR A 172 -8.34 4.03 9.28
N VAL A 173 -9.25 4.94 8.95
CA VAL A 173 -9.40 6.23 9.61
C VAL A 173 -10.88 6.53 9.87
N LEU A 174 -11.15 7.33 10.90
CA LEU A 174 -12.50 7.83 11.17
C LEU A 174 -12.87 8.92 10.16
N LEU A 175 -14.02 8.75 9.51
CA LEU A 175 -14.55 9.75 8.58
C LEU A 175 -15.30 10.86 9.36
N HIS A 176 -14.77 12.07 9.33
CA HIS A 176 -15.38 13.26 9.95
C HIS A 176 -16.17 14.11 8.96
N ASP A 177 -15.84 14.04 7.67
CA ASP A 177 -16.52 14.80 6.61
C ASP A 177 -16.98 13.89 5.47
N GLY A 178 -18.12 14.22 4.86
CA GLY A 178 -18.72 13.42 3.81
C GLY A 178 -18.00 13.50 2.47
N ILE A 179 -17.09 14.44 2.25
CA ILE A 179 -16.38 14.60 0.98
C ILE A 179 -14.96 14.12 1.14
N VAL A 180 -14.56 13.17 0.29
CA VAL A 180 -13.18 12.65 0.24
C VAL A 180 -12.59 12.90 -1.14
N ASP A 181 -11.48 13.63 -1.19
CA ASP A 181 -10.76 13.99 -2.40
C ASP A 181 -9.44 13.21 -2.47
N CYS A 182 -9.25 12.44 -3.54
CA CYS A 182 -8.05 11.63 -3.78
C CYS A 182 -7.24 12.22 -4.93
N ARG A 183 -5.98 12.59 -4.68
CA ARG A 183 -5.04 13.06 -5.71
C ARG A 183 -4.36 11.86 -6.36
N VAL A 184 -4.67 11.61 -7.62
CA VAL A 184 -4.24 10.42 -8.37
C VAL A 184 -3.75 10.79 -9.77
N ARG A 185 -2.94 9.92 -10.37
CA ARG A 185 -2.52 10.00 -11.77
C ARG A 185 -2.63 8.61 -12.41
N GLY A 186 -3.13 8.55 -13.65
CA GLY A 186 -3.51 7.28 -14.30
C GLY A 186 -4.99 6.96 -14.15
N GLY A 187 -5.39 5.73 -14.51
CA GLY A 187 -6.79 5.29 -14.54
C GLY A 187 -7.04 4.04 -13.70
N GLY A 188 -8.21 3.96 -13.06
CA GLY A 188 -8.55 2.84 -12.20
C GLY A 188 -9.80 3.05 -11.36
N PHE A 189 -9.78 2.46 -10.17
CA PHE A 189 -10.91 2.38 -9.26
C PHE A 189 -10.50 2.77 -7.84
N ILE A 190 -11.37 3.52 -7.17
CA ILE A 190 -11.33 3.78 -5.74
C ILE A 190 -12.52 3.08 -5.10
N VAL A 191 -12.27 2.28 -4.07
CA VAL A 191 -13.32 1.65 -3.25
C VAL A 191 -13.15 2.10 -1.80
N ALA A 192 -14.17 2.73 -1.23
CA ALA A 192 -14.26 3.03 0.19
C ALA A 192 -14.85 1.82 0.94
N CYS A 193 -14.06 1.19 1.79
CA CYS A 193 -14.47 0.08 2.62
C CYS A 193 -14.81 0.58 4.02
N VAL A 194 -16.09 0.54 4.38
CA VAL A 194 -16.62 1.10 5.64
C VAL A 194 -16.81 0.00 6.67
N ASP A 195 -16.36 0.24 7.90
CA ASP A 195 -16.39 -0.66 9.08
C ASP A 195 -15.91 -2.09 8.78
N SER A 196 -14.89 -2.23 7.92
CA SER A 196 -14.39 -3.54 7.45
C SER A 196 -15.45 -4.42 6.77
N HIS A 197 -16.63 -3.89 6.44
CA HIS A 197 -17.71 -4.59 5.76
C HIS A 197 -17.65 -4.32 4.26
N ARG A 198 -17.25 -5.34 3.49
CA ARG A 198 -17.36 -5.33 2.02
C ARG A 198 -18.65 -5.96 1.49
N LEU A 199 -19.60 -6.30 2.36
CA LEU A 199 -20.77 -7.12 1.99
C LEU A 199 -21.93 -6.42 1.33
N ILE A 200 -21.91 -5.09 1.17
CA ILE A 200 -23.12 -4.41 0.71
C ILE A 200 -22.80 -3.53 -0.49
N ALA A 201 -22.52 -4.13 -1.64
CA ALA A 201 -22.72 -3.45 -2.93
C ALA A 201 -24.19 -3.62 -3.38
N GLY A 202 -25.13 -3.36 -2.47
CA GLY A 202 -26.53 -3.14 -2.81
C GLY A 202 -26.72 -1.74 -3.42
N PRO A 203 -27.89 -1.44 -4.00
CA PRO A 203 -28.17 -0.14 -4.66
C PRO A 203 -27.93 1.08 -3.77
N LEU A 204 -27.86 0.92 -2.44
CA LEU A 204 -27.65 1.99 -1.46
C LEU A 204 -26.18 2.42 -1.28
N HIS A 205 -25.21 1.63 -1.74
CA HIS A 205 -23.77 1.87 -1.50
C HIS A 205 -22.98 2.12 -2.78
N GLY A 206 -23.64 2.41 -3.91
CA GLY A 206 -22.95 2.70 -5.17
C GLY A 206 -21.96 3.87 -5.10
N GLU A 207 -22.13 4.75 -4.11
CA GLU A 207 -21.27 5.92 -3.85
C GLU A 207 -19.89 5.56 -3.26
N THR A 208 -19.73 4.33 -2.73
CA THR A 208 -18.44 3.86 -2.19
C THR A 208 -17.48 3.34 -3.27
N VAL A 209 -17.91 3.29 -4.53
CA VAL A 209 -17.09 2.82 -5.65
C VAL A 209 -17.02 3.92 -6.70
N ARG A 210 -15.80 4.32 -7.06
CA ARG A 210 -15.53 5.33 -8.08
C ARG A 210 -14.54 4.81 -9.11
N GLU A 211 -15.01 4.63 -10.34
CA GLU A 211 -14.14 4.45 -11.51
C GLU A 211 -13.73 5.82 -12.06
N PHE A 212 -12.49 5.94 -12.53
CA PHE A 212 -11.96 7.15 -13.15
C PHE A 212 -10.96 6.79 -14.26
N GLY A 213 -10.98 7.58 -15.34
CA GLY A 213 -10.04 7.44 -16.46
C GLY A 213 -8.74 8.20 -16.22
N ALA A 214 -7.72 7.90 -17.03
CA ALA A 214 -6.49 8.66 -17.05
C ALA A 214 -6.74 10.09 -17.56
N ALA A 215 -6.19 11.08 -16.85
CA ALA A 215 -6.16 12.48 -17.25
C ALA A 215 -4.72 12.90 -17.61
N GLU A 216 -4.55 14.09 -18.18
CA GLU A 216 -3.23 14.69 -18.35
C GLU A 216 -2.64 15.04 -16.97
N GLY A 217 -1.74 14.20 -16.47
CA GLY A 217 -1.07 14.42 -15.19
C GLY A 217 -1.94 14.10 -13.97
N TRP A 218 -1.74 14.86 -12.90
CA TRP A 218 -2.43 14.67 -11.61
C TRP A 218 -3.85 15.24 -11.64
N GLN A 219 -4.80 14.51 -11.09
CA GLN A 219 -6.20 14.93 -10.96
C GLN A 219 -6.74 14.63 -9.55
N TRP A 220 -7.78 15.36 -9.16
CA TRP A 220 -8.56 15.06 -7.95
C TRP A 220 -9.79 14.23 -8.31
N VAL A 221 -9.89 13.05 -7.72
CA VAL A 221 -11.08 12.19 -7.80
C VAL A 221 -11.84 12.29 -6.48
N ARG A 222 -13.08 12.79 -6.56
CA ARG A 222 -13.96 13.00 -5.41
C ARG A 222 -14.90 11.82 -5.17
N LEU A 223 -15.03 11.41 -3.92
CA LEU A 223 -16.08 10.53 -3.40
C LEU A 223 -17.03 11.33 -2.49
N ASN A 224 -18.32 10.99 -2.54
CA ASN A 224 -19.33 11.50 -1.62
C ASN A 224 -19.77 10.37 -0.69
N LEU A 225 -19.28 10.44 0.54
CA LEU A 225 -19.41 9.47 1.61
C LEU A 225 -20.20 10.05 2.80
N GLY A 226 -21.04 11.08 2.59
CA GLY A 226 -21.78 11.75 3.66
C GLY A 226 -22.64 10.82 4.53
N ARG A 227 -23.10 9.68 3.98
CA ARG A 227 -23.85 8.66 4.71
C ARG A 227 -23.02 7.89 5.73
N TYR A 228 -21.69 7.94 5.62
CA TYR A 228 -20.75 7.16 6.42
C TYR A 228 -19.94 8.04 7.38
N VAL A 229 -20.30 9.32 7.54
CA VAL A 229 -19.66 10.18 8.55
C VAL A 229 -19.86 9.56 9.94
N GLY A 230 -18.78 9.47 10.72
CA GLY A 230 -18.74 8.78 12.00
C GLY A 230 -18.36 7.30 11.93
N HIS A 231 -18.16 6.75 10.73
CA HIS A 231 -17.69 5.38 10.53
C HIS A 231 -16.20 5.33 10.23
N HIS A 232 -15.58 4.19 10.52
CA HIS A 232 -14.20 3.93 10.11
C HIS A 232 -14.19 3.45 8.67
N LEU A 233 -13.21 3.89 7.89
CA LEU A 233 -13.01 3.38 6.55
C LEU A 233 -11.56 3.39 6.14
N HIS A 234 -11.23 2.53 5.19
CA HIS A 234 -10.03 2.66 4.38
C HIS A 234 -10.42 2.77 2.90
N LEU A 235 -9.54 3.36 2.11
CA LEU A 235 -9.66 3.43 0.67
C LEU A 235 -8.78 2.40 0.01
N GLU A 236 -9.31 1.82 -1.05
CA GLU A 236 -8.62 0.89 -1.92
C GLU A 236 -8.46 1.45 -3.31
N PHE A 237 -7.22 1.43 -3.79
CA PHE A 237 -6.86 1.91 -5.11
C PHE A 237 -6.45 0.74 -5.97
N THR A 238 -7.12 0.55 -7.11
CA THR A 238 -6.82 -0.55 -8.03
C THR A 238 -6.66 0.02 -9.45
N PRO A 239 -5.50 -0.16 -10.11
CA PRO A 239 -5.33 0.27 -11.49
C PRO A 239 -6.24 -0.54 -12.41
N ALA A 240 -6.82 0.13 -13.41
CA ALA A 240 -7.49 -0.56 -14.50
C ALA A 240 -6.50 -1.46 -15.27
N ASP A 241 -7.02 -2.41 -16.05
CA ASP A 241 -6.17 -3.34 -16.79
C ASP A 241 -5.24 -2.60 -17.77
N GLY A 242 -3.95 -2.92 -17.71
CA GLY A 242 -2.91 -2.27 -18.52
C GLY A 242 -2.66 -0.78 -18.21
N GLN A 243 -3.22 -0.26 -17.12
CA GLN A 243 -2.92 1.09 -16.64
C GLN A 243 -1.97 1.04 -15.46
N VAL A 244 -1.12 2.06 -15.35
CA VAL A 244 -0.45 2.40 -14.09
C VAL A 244 -1.30 3.40 -13.35
N LEU A 245 -1.36 3.22 -12.03
CA LEU A 245 -2.01 4.13 -11.11
C LEU A 245 -1.00 4.63 -10.09
N GLU A 246 -1.05 5.93 -9.86
CA GLU A 246 -0.31 6.60 -8.81
C GLU A 246 -1.27 7.30 -7.86
N VAL A 247 -0.98 7.22 -6.58
CA VAL A 247 -1.78 7.80 -5.49
C VAL A 247 -0.85 8.63 -4.62
N GLN A 248 -1.21 9.88 -4.39
CA GLN A 248 -0.36 10.79 -3.65
C GLN A 248 -0.95 11.19 -2.30
N THR A 249 -2.07 11.90 -2.31
CA THR A 249 -2.66 12.44 -1.08
C THR A 249 -4.16 12.22 -1.10
N VAL A 250 -4.72 11.85 0.05
CA VAL A 250 -6.16 11.71 0.25
C VAL A 250 -6.58 12.65 1.37
N LEU A 251 -7.59 13.46 1.10
CA LEU A 251 -8.12 14.44 2.04
C LEU A 251 -9.62 14.21 2.28
N GLN A 252 -10.10 14.56 3.48
CA GLN A 252 -11.51 14.69 3.79
C GLN A 252 -11.86 16.17 4.07
N GLY A 253 -13.04 16.61 3.64
CA GLY A 253 -13.53 17.97 3.89
C GLY A 253 -12.60 19.08 3.37
N ALA A 254 -11.79 18.78 2.35
CA ALA A 254 -10.78 19.70 1.83
C ALA A 254 -11.43 20.92 1.16
N THR A 255 -10.98 22.11 1.54
CA THR A 255 -11.32 23.33 0.81
C THR A 255 -10.57 23.39 -0.52
N GLU A 256 -10.92 24.36 -1.35
CA GLU A 256 -10.15 24.64 -2.55
C GLU A 256 -8.71 25.10 -2.22
N GLU A 257 -8.55 25.90 -1.17
CA GLU A 257 -7.23 26.33 -0.69
C GLU A 257 -6.37 25.13 -0.23
N ASP A 258 -6.97 24.15 0.47
CA ASP A 258 -6.26 22.93 0.88
C ASP A 258 -5.70 22.16 -0.32
N ARG A 259 -6.52 21.98 -1.37
CA ARG A 259 -6.09 21.32 -2.62
C ARG A 259 -4.99 22.10 -3.33
N GLN A 260 -5.12 23.43 -3.39
CA GLN A 260 -4.11 24.31 -3.99
C GLN A 260 -2.79 24.29 -3.22
N HIS A 261 -2.82 24.21 -1.88
CA HIS A 261 -1.62 24.05 -1.06
C HIS A 261 -0.88 22.74 -1.36
N VAL A 262 -1.60 21.62 -1.46
CA VAL A 262 -1.03 20.34 -1.89
C VAL A 262 -0.40 20.51 -3.28
N GLU A 263 -1.16 20.98 -4.26
CA GLU A 263 -0.65 21.15 -5.63
C GLU A 263 0.57 22.06 -5.74
N HIS A 264 0.58 23.17 -4.98
CA HIS A 264 1.70 24.09 -4.94
C HIS A 264 2.95 23.43 -4.35
N ARG A 265 2.81 22.71 -3.22
CA ARG A 265 3.91 21.95 -2.60
C ARG A 265 4.52 20.96 -3.60
N GLU A 266 3.67 20.20 -4.28
CA GLU A 266 4.10 19.18 -5.22
C GLU A 266 4.73 19.76 -6.48
N ARG A 267 4.19 20.87 -6.99
CA ARG A 267 4.77 21.57 -8.14
C ARG A 267 6.18 22.06 -7.82
N ASN A 268 6.37 22.69 -6.67
CA ASN A 268 7.69 23.17 -6.23
C ASN A 268 8.68 22.00 -6.07
N THR A 269 8.22 20.88 -5.51
CA THR A 269 9.03 19.67 -5.37
C THR A 269 9.44 19.13 -6.75
N ALA A 270 8.49 19.00 -7.67
CA ALA A 270 8.73 18.53 -9.03
C ALA A 270 9.72 19.43 -9.79
N GLU A 271 9.59 20.75 -9.67
CA GLU A 271 10.50 21.72 -10.26
C GLU A 271 11.93 21.55 -9.70
N GLN A 272 12.07 21.37 -8.38
CA GLN A 272 13.37 21.13 -7.74
C GLN A 272 14.01 19.82 -8.20
N VAL A 273 13.26 18.71 -8.20
CA VAL A 273 13.75 17.40 -8.70
C VAL A 273 14.18 17.53 -10.16
N THR A 274 13.35 18.15 -10.99
CA THR A 274 13.61 18.29 -12.43
C THR A 274 14.86 19.12 -12.69
N ALA A 275 15.02 20.25 -12.00
CA ALA A 275 16.22 21.09 -12.13
C ALA A 275 17.49 20.36 -11.68
N GLN A 276 17.42 19.61 -10.57
CA GLN A 276 18.55 18.81 -10.09
C GLN A 276 18.90 17.68 -11.06
N LEU A 277 17.90 16.94 -11.54
CA LEU A 277 18.09 15.85 -12.49
C LEU A 277 18.67 16.37 -13.82
N ALA A 278 18.22 17.53 -14.29
CA ALA A 278 18.77 18.16 -15.49
C ALA A 278 20.26 18.50 -15.33
N ASN A 279 20.67 19.01 -14.17
CA ASN A 279 22.08 19.29 -13.87
C ASN A 279 22.92 18.01 -13.84
N VAL A 280 22.42 16.94 -13.21
CA VAL A 280 23.09 15.64 -13.17
C VAL A 280 23.22 15.05 -14.58
N ASN A 281 22.15 15.06 -15.37
CA ASN A 281 22.16 14.54 -16.74
C ASN A 281 23.09 15.35 -17.65
N ALA A 282 23.15 16.68 -17.48
CA ALA A 282 24.11 17.52 -18.19
C ALA A 282 25.58 17.17 -17.83
N ALA A 283 25.85 16.87 -16.55
CA ALA A 283 27.17 16.43 -16.11
C ALA A 283 27.54 15.04 -16.66
N ILE A 284 26.58 14.10 -16.69
CA ILE A 284 26.77 12.78 -17.31
C ILE A 284 27.09 12.96 -18.80
N ALA A 285 26.31 13.76 -19.53
CA ALA A 285 26.51 13.97 -20.96
C ALA A 285 27.82 14.70 -21.31
N ALA A 286 28.41 15.45 -20.36
CA ALA A 286 29.68 16.14 -20.56
C ALA A 286 30.91 15.23 -20.41
N GLU A 287 30.77 14.07 -19.77
CA GLU A 287 31.85 13.13 -19.49
C GLU A 287 31.60 11.79 -20.19
N THR A 288 32.33 11.51 -21.27
CA THR A 288 32.07 10.36 -22.15
C THR A 288 32.18 9.03 -21.42
N ASP A 289 33.18 8.87 -20.55
CA ASP A 289 33.38 7.62 -19.81
C ASP A 289 32.27 7.39 -18.78
N LEU A 290 31.79 8.46 -18.14
CA LEU A 290 30.66 8.40 -17.20
C LEU A 290 29.36 8.09 -17.94
N GLN A 291 29.10 8.75 -19.07
CA GLN A 291 27.92 8.49 -19.90
C GLN A 291 27.86 7.03 -20.33
N GLN A 292 28.99 6.47 -20.77
CA GLN A 292 29.08 5.08 -21.19
C GLN A 292 28.81 4.11 -20.03
N GLN A 293 29.39 4.36 -18.84
CA GLN A 293 29.12 3.56 -17.65
C GLN A 293 27.64 3.62 -17.23
N VAL A 294 27.01 4.79 -17.30
CA VAL A 294 25.57 4.94 -17.00
C VAL A 294 24.72 4.16 -18.00
N ILE A 295 25.03 4.23 -19.30
CA ILE A 295 24.32 3.46 -20.33
C ILE A 295 24.44 1.95 -20.06
N GLU A 296 25.63 1.46 -19.73
CA GLU A 296 25.85 0.05 -19.44
C GLU A 296 25.08 -0.42 -18.20
N LEU A 297 25.10 0.37 -17.12
CA LEU A 297 24.29 0.08 -15.93
C LEU A 297 22.79 0.10 -16.22
N GLN A 298 22.31 1.04 -17.03
CA GLN A 298 20.90 1.09 -17.44
C GLN A 298 20.50 -0.14 -18.26
N GLN A 299 21.32 -0.55 -19.23
CA GLN A 299 21.08 -1.75 -20.03
C GLN A 299 21.05 -3.01 -19.17
N GLN A 300 22.01 -3.15 -18.24
CA GLN A 300 22.03 -4.27 -17.30
C GLN A 300 20.82 -4.27 -16.38
N TRP A 301 20.40 -3.11 -15.88
CA TRP A 301 19.21 -2.98 -15.04
C TRP A 301 17.95 -3.41 -15.78
N GLN A 302 17.74 -2.90 -17.00
CA GLN A 302 16.61 -3.27 -17.84
C GLN A 302 16.61 -4.77 -18.16
N GLN A 303 17.75 -5.31 -18.58
CA GLN A 303 17.88 -6.72 -18.93
C GLN A 303 17.57 -7.64 -17.74
N GLN A 304 18.10 -7.33 -16.55
CA GLN A 304 17.86 -8.15 -15.36
C GLN A 304 16.42 -8.03 -14.86
N ARG A 305 15.77 -6.87 -15.00
CA ARG A 305 14.33 -6.74 -14.75
C ARG A 305 13.53 -7.62 -15.73
N GLU A 306 13.86 -7.61 -17.02
CA GLU A 306 13.18 -8.48 -18.00
C GLU A 306 13.41 -9.97 -17.73
N ASP A 307 14.61 -10.37 -17.30
CA ASP A 307 14.90 -11.76 -16.93
C ASP A 307 14.19 -12.21 -15.64
N LEU A 308 13.99 -11.29 -14.68
CA LEU A 308 13.09 -11.51 -13.56
C LEU A 308 11.64 -11.66 -14.02
N ARG A 309 11.19 -10.76 -14.90
CA ARG A 309 9.81 -10.71 -15.40
C ARG A 309 9.39 -12.00 -16.11
N LYS A 310 10.30 -12.62 -16.87
CA LYS A 310 10.07 -13.93 -17.51
C LYS A 310 9.69 -15.05 -16.53
N ARG A 311 10.02 -14.90 -15.24
CA ARG A 311 9.71 -15.89 -14.19
C ARG A 311 8.37 -15.63 -13.52
N VAL A 312 7.73 -14.48 -13.76
CA VAL A 312 6.44 -14.12 -13.14
C VAL A 312 5.36 -15.09 -13.59
N GLN A 313 4.62 -15.61 -12.62
CA GLN A 313 3.41 -16.38 -12.91
C GLN A 313 2.24 -15.41 -13.12
N LEU A 314 1.97 -15.09 -14.39
CA LEU A 314 0.94 -14.11 -14.80
C LEU A 314 -0.48 -14.63 -14.61
N GLU A 315 -0.70 -15.94 -14.65
CA GLU A 315 -2.03 -16.54 -14.49
C GLU A 315 -2.13 -17.26 -13.14
N SER A 316 -3.23 -17.05 -12.42
CA SER A 316 -3.48 -17.69 -11.13
C SER A 316 -4.97 -17.87 -10.92
N HIS A 317 -5.35 -19.03 -10.42
CA HIS A 317 -6.63 -19.21 -9.78
C HIS A 317 -6.72 -18.39 -8.50
N LEU A 318 -7.94 -17.99 -8.20
CA LEU A 318 -8.27 -17.24 -7.01
C LEU A 318 -8.81 -18.16 -5.91
N ALA A 319 -8.48 -17.84 -4.67
CA ALA A 319 -9.07 -18.47 -3.49
C ALA A 319 -9.38 -17.42 -2.42
N MET A 320 -10.38 -17.71 -1.59
CA MET A 320 -10.72 -16.87 -0.45
C MET A 320 -9.61 -16.92 0.60
N ALA A 321 -9.15 -15.75 1.03
CA ALA A 321 -8.19 -15.59 2.11
C ALA A 321 -8.58 -14.42 3.04
N MET A 322 -8.08 -14.49 4.27
CA MET A 322 -8.17 -13.41 5.25
C MET A 322 -6.90 -12.56 5.19
N MET A 323 -7.03 -11.33 4.73
CA MET A 323 -5.99 -10.31 4.65
C MET A 323 -5.83 -9.56 5.96
N ASP A 324 -4.59 -9.12 6.19
CA ASP A 324 -4.25 -8.29 7.33
C ASP A 324 -4.77 -6.86 7.14
N GLY A 325 -5.15 -6.19 8.23
CA GLY A 325 -5.80 -4.89 8.19
C GLY A 325 -5.39 -4.01 9.37
N THR A 326 -5.96 -2.81 9.44
CA THR A 326 -5.69 -1.88 10.54
C THR A 326 -6.18 -2.46 11.84
N GLY A 327 -5.40 -2.28 12.91
CA GLY A 327 -5.71 -2.87 14.19
C GLY A 327 -6.83 -2.13 14.91
N GLU A 328 -7.93 -2.81 15.17
CA GLU A 328 -9.12 -2.29 15.86
C GLU A 328 -9.38 -3.04 17.17
N ASN A 329 -9.88 -2.31 18.16
CA ASN A 329 -10.33 -2.86 19.43
C ASN A 329 -11.85 -2.72 19.50
N ASP A 330 -12.53 -3.74 20.01
CA ASP A 330 -13.99 -3.75 20.08
C ASP A 330 -14.48 -3.27 21.45
N HIS A 331 -15.76 -2.93 21.55
CA HIS A 331 -16.41 -2.52 22.79
C HIS A 331 -17.23 -3.67 23.39
N VAL A 332 -17.26 -3.76 24.73
CA VAL A 332 -18.27 -4.61 25.38
C VAL A 332 -19.66 -4.02 25.12
N LEU A 333 -20.48 -4.68 24.32
CA LEU A 333 -21.84 -4.21 24.10
C LEU A 333 -22.72 -4.58 25.30
N ILE A 334 -23.22 -3.56 26.00
CA ILE A 334 -24.03 -3.77 27.21
C ILE A 334 -25.34 -4.45 26.80
N ARG A 335 -25.54 -5.68 27.30
CA ARG A 335 -26.66 -6.56 26.91
C ARG A 335 -26.70 -6.87 25.40
N GLY A 336 -25.57 -6.80 24.71
CA GLY A 336 -25.46 -7.04 23.27
C GLY A 336 -25.99 -5.91 22.39
N SER A 337 -26.26 -4.72 22.94
CA SER A 337 -26.77 -3.58 22.17
C SER A 337 -25.64 -2.77 21.55
N SER A 338 -25.59 -2.69 20.22
CA SER A 338 -24.64 -1.82 19.48
C SER A 338 -24.85 -0.33 19.75
N ALA A 339 -26.05 0.06 20.19
CA ALA A 339 -26.36 1.45 20.55
C ALA A 339 -25.88 1.83 21.98
N ASN A 340 -25.38 0.86 22.76
CA ASN A 340 -24.91 1.09 24.11
C ASN A 340 -23.53 0.43 24.33
N PRO A 341 -22.48 0.95 23.68
CA PRO A 341 -21.12 0.46 23.86
C PRO A 341 -20.63 0.75 25.27
N GLY A 342 -20.03 -0.25 25.90
CA GLY A 342 -19.30 -0.11 27.16
C GLY A 342 -17.80 0.10 26.92
N ASP A 343 -17.00 -0.39 27.86
CA ASP A 343 -15.55 -0.24 27.83
C ASP A 343 -14.94 -0.86 26.56
N VAL A 344 -13.93 -0.18 26.02
CA VAL A 344 -13.05 -0.73 24.98
C VAL A 344 -12.30 -1.94 25.54
N VAL A 345 -12.25 -3.01 24.76
CA VAL A 345 -11.48 -4.22 25.06
C VAL A 345 -10.30 -4.32 24.08
N PRO A 346 -9.06 -4.10 24.55
CA PRO A 346 -7.89 -4.33 23.73
C PRO A 346 -7.83 -5.77 23.23
N ARG A 347 -7.35 -5.96 22.00
CA ARG A 347 -7.01 -7.28 21.46
C ARG A 347 -6.04 -8.00 22.40
N ARG A 348 -6.43 -9.20 22.83
CA ARG A 348 -5.68 -10.08 23.73
C ARG A 348 -6.07 -11.54 23.52
N PHE A 349 -5.28 -12.45 24.09
CA PHE A 349 -5.68 -13.86 24.17
C PHE A 349 -6.66 -14.11 25.32
N LEU A 350 -6.99 -15.38 25.57
CA LEU A 350 -7.93 -15.76 26.63
C LEU A 350 -7.37 -15.42 28.01
N GLU A 351 -8.14 -14.69 28.82
CA GLU A 351 -7.73 -14.28 30.17
C GLU A 351 -7.38 -15.46 31.06
N ALA A 352 -8.07 -16.59 30.89
CA ALA A 352 -7.81 -17.81 31.65
C ALA A 352 -6.42 -18.43 31.38
N LEU A 353 -5.75 -18.05 30.29
CA LEU A 353 -4.45 -18.59 29.91
C LEU A 353 -3.33 -17.56 30.06
N ASP A 354 -3.57 -16.31 29.68
CA ASP A 354 -2.54 -15.26 29.59
C ASP A 354 -2.76 -14.10 30.57
N GLY A 355 -3.83 -14.17 31.37
CA GLY A 355 -4.26 -13.05 32.18
C GLY A 355 -4.87 -11.92 31.34
N PRO A 356 -5.23 -10.80 31.97
CA PRO A 356 -6.05 -9.78 31.33
C PRO A 356 -5.28 -8.81 30.43
N ALA A 357 -3.95 -8.91 30.36
CA ALA A 357 -3.10 -7.96 29.67
C ALA A 357 -3.34 -7.96 28.14
N PRO A 358 -3.26 -6.80 27.47
CA PRO A 358 -3.25 -6.73 26.01
C PRO A 358 -2.10 -7.52 25.41
N MET A 359 -2.31 -8.08 24.20
CA MET A 359 -1.24 -8.73 23.45
C MET A 359 -0.32 -7.69 22.83
N GLU A 360 0.99 -7.95 22.84
CA GLU A 360 1.96 -7.12 22.12
C GLU A 360 1.79 -7.31 20.60
N ILE A 361 1.23 -6.29 19.94
CA ILE A 361 0.97 -6.30 18.50
C ILE A 361 1.73 -5.12 17.88
N PRO A 362 2.89 -5.35 17.24
CA PRO A 362 3.70 -4.27 16.67
C PRO A 362 2.98 -3.50 15.55
N SER A 363 2.22 -4.21 14.71
CA SER A 363 1.47 -3.66 13.60
C SER A 363 0.38 -4.63 13.13
N GLY A 364 -0.56 -4.12 12.32
CA GLY A 364 -1.58 -4.94 11.68
C GLY A 364 -2.71 -5.41 12.59
N SER A 365 -3.39 -6.47 12.16
CA SER A 365 -4.57 -7.04 12.82
C SER A 365 -4.25 -7.75 14.13
N GLY A 366 -2.99 -8.11 14.35
CA GLY A 366 -2.60 -8.97 15.47
C GLY A 366 -2.88 -10.46 15.22
N ARG A 367 -3.44 -10.84 14.06
CA ARG A 367 -3.77 -12.26 13.78
C ARG A 367 -2.54 -13.16 13.75
N LEU A 368 -1.39 -12.65 13.32
CA LEU A 368 -0.13 -13.40 13.37
C LEU A 368 0.27 -13.71 14.81
N GLN A 369 0.19 -12.71 15.69
CA GLN A 369 0.49 -12.87 17.12
C GLN A 369 -0.54 -13.79 17.79
N LEU A 370 -1.81 -13.66 17.46
CA LEU A 370 -2.87 -14.57 17.90
C LEU A 370 -2.57 -16.01 17.46
N ALA A 371 -2.23 -16.23 16.19
CA ALA A 371 -1.90 -17.55 15.66
C ALA A 371 -0.65 -18.14 16.33
N ALA A 372 0.41 -17.34 16.50
CA ALA A 372 1.62 -17.75 17.20
C ALA A 372 1.32 -18.13 18.65
N ARG A 373 0.49 -17.36 19.36
CA ARG A 373 0.09 -17.69 20.73
C ARG A 373 -0.78 -18.94 20.80
N MET A 374 -1.67 -19.14 19.82
CA MET A 374 -2.49 -20.34 19.72
C MET A 374 -1.65 -21.60 19.51
N THR A 375 -0.61 -21.54 18.68
CA THR A 375 0.27 -22.68 18.36
C THR A 375 1.49 -22.82 19.29
N ASP A 376 1.65 -21.89 20.24
CA ASP A 376 2.72 -21.91 21.23
C ASP A 376 2.71 -23.20 22.07
N ALA A 377 3.88 -23.79 22.29
CA ALA A 377 4.02 -25.04 23.05
C ALA A 377 3.57 -24.92 24.52
N ALA A 378 3.60 -23.71 25.10
CA ALA A 378 3.09 -23.40 26.43
C ALA A 378 1.57 -23.20 26.44
N ASN A 379 0.88 -23.14 25.29
CA ASN A 379 -0.58 -23.16 25.24
C ASN A 379 -1.11 -24.61 25.31
N PRO A 380 -1.74 -25.02 26.43
CA PRO A 380 -2.19 -26.40 26.60
C PRO A 380 -3.39 -26.77 25.71
N LEU A 381 -4.13 -25.79 25.17
CA LEU A 381 -5.37 -26.06 24.45
C LEU A 381 -5.14 -26.85 23.16
N THR A 382 -4.10 -26.50 22.39
CA THR A 382 -3.81 -27.15 21.10
C THR A 382 -3.52 -28.64 21.29
N ALA A 383 -2.68 -28.98 22.27
CA ALA A 383 -2.41 -30.37 22.64
C ALA A 383 -3.65 -31.11 23.17
N ARG A 384 -4.49 -30.45 23.99
CA ARG A 384 -5.71 -31.06 24.52
C ARG A 384 -6.75 -31.33 23.43
N VAL A 385 -6.93 -30.42 22.47
CA VAL A 385 -7.87 -30.59 21.36
C VAL A 385 -7.47 -31.78 20.49
N ILE A 386 -6.19 -31.94 20.16
CA ILE A 386 -5.75 -33.07 19.34
C ILE A 386 -5.88 -34.41 20.08
N VAL A 387 -5.55 -34.47 21.37
CA VAL A 387 -5.75 -35.67 22.19
C VAL A 387 -7.23 -36.07 22.21
N ASN A 388 -8.13 -35.10 22.43
CA ASN A 388 -9.57 -35.36 22.35
C ASN A 388 -10.01 -35.85 20.97
N ARG A 389 -9.40 -35.36 19.88
CA ARG A 389 -9.69 -35.80 18.50
C ARG A 389 -9.23 -37.23 18.21
N ILE A 390 -8.13 -37.68 18.84
CA ILE A 390 -7.55 -39.03 18.66
C ILE A 390 -8.27 -40.07 19.52
N TRP A 391 -8.74 -39.69 20.71
CA TRP A 391 -9.42 -40.60 21.65
C TRP A 391 -10.89 -40.86 21.33
N HIS A 392 -11.54 -40.00 20.54
CA HIS A 392 -12.87 -40.25 19.96
C HIS A 392 -12.78 -41.08 18.69
#